data_AF-A0A967MTF1-F1
#
_entry.id   AF-A0A967MTF1-F1
#
_cell.length_a   1.000
_cell.length_b   1.000
_cell.length_c   1.000
_cell.angle_alpha   90.00
_cell.angle_beta   90.00
_cell.angle_gamma   90.00
#
_symmetry.space_group_name_H-M   'P 1'
#
loop_
_entity.id
_entity.type
_entity.pdbx_description
1 polymer ?
#
loop_
_entity_poly.entity_id
_entity_poly.type
_entity_poly.pdbx_seq_one_letter_code
_entity_poly.pdbx_strand_id
1 'polypeptide(L)'
;SDKGRAVKLALADGTLTLSVNNPESGSATEKLSVDYGHDPLEIGFNARYLLDISDQLEGEMAEFQLADPGSPTMVRDAKDESALYVLMPMRV
;
A
#
# COMPACT_ATOMS: atom_id res chain seq x y z
N SER A 1 13.96 13.60 6.92
CA SER A 1 12.57 14.07 6.90
C SER A 1 11.67 12.90 6.51
N ASP A 2 10.79 12.43 7.39
CA ASP A 2 9.91 11.27 7.13
C ASP A 2 8.95 11.49 5.94
N LYS A 3 8.72 12.75 5.54
CA LYS A 3 7.86 13.12 4.42
C LYS A 3 8.28 12.51 3.07
N GLY A 4 9.57 12.24 2.88
CA GLY A 4 10.08 11.68 1.62
C GLY A 4 9.76 10.20 1.42
N ARG A 5 9.24 9.51 2.43
CA ARG A 5 8.96 8.06 2.40
C ARG A 5 7.47 7.74 2.43
N ALA A 6 6.61 8.74 2.56
CA ALA A 6 5.18 8.51 2.59
C ALA A 6 4.66 8.27 1.17
N VAL A 7 3.96 7.16 0.98
CA VAL A 7 3.27 6.83 -0.27
C VAL A 7 1.78 6.75 0.01
N LYS A 8 1.01 7.37 -0.86
CA LYS A 8 -0.45 7.38 -0.81
C LYS A 8 -0.98 6.37 -1.82
N LEU A 9 -1.81 5.46 -1.33
CA LEU A 9 -2.53 4.45 -2.10
C LEU A 9 -3.97 4.93 -2.24
N ALA A 10 -4.43 5.13 -3.47
CA ALA A 10 -5.83 5.41 -3.78
C ALA A 10 -6.41 4.25 -4.59
N LEU A 11 -7.41 3.59 -4.04
CA LEU A 11 -8.11 2.44 -4.63
C LEU A 11 -9.48 2.90 -5.12
N ALA A 12 -9.77 2.65 -6.40
CA ALA A 12 -11.08 2.87 -6.99
C ALA A 12 -11.19 2.07 -8.29
N ASP A 13 -12.37 1.51 -8.57
CA ASP A 13 -12.71 0.91 -9.88
C ASP A 13 -11.65 -0.10 -10.41
N GLY A 14 -11.21 -1.04 -9.56
CA GLY A 14 -10.18 -2.03 -9.94
C GLY A 14 -8.78 -1.45 -10.23
N THR A 15 -8.52 -0.21 -9.81
CA THR A 15 -7.24 0.48 -10.01
C THR A 15 -6.66 0.93 -8.68
N LEU A 16 -5.38 0.64 -8.48
CA LEU A 16 -4.55 1.19 -7.42
C LEU A 16 -3.66 2.30 -7.99
N THR A 17 -3.82 3.52 -7.49
CA THR A 17 -2.92 4.64 -7.79
C THR A 17 -1.96 4.87 -6.63
N LEU A 18 -0.67 4.73 -6.89
CA LEU A 18 0.41 5.04 -5.95
C LEU A 18 0.90 6.46 -6.22
N SER A 19 1.02 7.29 -5.19
CA SER A 19 1.57 8.64 -5.34
C SER A 19 2.50 9.03 -4.20
N VAL A 20 3.58 9.72 -4.55
CA VAL A 20 4.55 10.28 -3.61
C VAL A 20 4.76 11.74 -3.97
N ASN A 21 4.86 12.59 -2.96
CA ASN A 21 5.22 14.00 -3.14
C ASN A 21 6.35 14.36 -2.18
N ASN A 22 7.56 14.56 -2.72
CA ASN A 22 8.71 15.01 -1.97
C ASN A 22 9.06 16.46 -2.39
N PRO A 23 9.06 17.43 -1.47
CA PRO A 23 9.42 18.81 -1.76
C PRO A 23 10.79 19.00 -2.43
N GLU A 24 11.75 18.09 -2.19
CA GLU A 24 13.10 18.18 -2.74
C GLU A 24 13.27 17.44 -4.06
N SER A 25 12.55 16.32 -4.25
CA SER A 25 12.75 15.41 -5.38
C SER A 25 11.59 15.40 -6.38
N GLY A 26 10.53 16.17 -6.13
CA GLY A 26 9.33 16.24 -6.96
C GLY A 26 8.27 15.20 -6.59
N SER A 27 7.32 15.00 -7.50
CA SER A 27 6.20 14.07 -7.35
C SER A 27 6.28 12.90 -8.30
N ALA A 28 5.88 11.71 -7.85
CA ALA A 28 5.73 10.51 -8.68
C ALA A 28 4.32 9.95 -8.55
N THR A 29 3.79 9.37 -9.62
CA THR A 29 2.48 8.71 -9.63
C THR A 29 2.51 7.51 -10.56
N GLU A 30 2.04 6.37 -10.07
CA GLU A 30 1.98 5.10 -10.80
C GLU A 30 0.59 4.49 -10.67
N LYS A 31 0.14 3.75 -11.68
CA LYS A 31 -1.18 3.07 -11.67
C LYS A 31 -1.01 1.59 -11.92
N LEU A 32 -1.72 0.79 -11.14
CA LEU A 32 -1.69 -0.67 -11.18
C LEU A 32 -3.12 -1.20 -11.27
N SER A 33 -3.34 -2.23 -12.08
CA SER A 33 -4.60 -2.98 -12.08
C SER A 33 -4.63 -3.90 -10.86
N VAL A 34 -5.73 -3.90 -10.11
CA VAL A 34 -5.93 -4.71 -8.91
C VAL A 34 -7.34 -5.28 -8.88
N ASP A 35 -7.54 -6.39 -8.17
CA ASP A 35 -8.88 -6.88 -7.88
C ASP A 35 -9.46 -6.10 -6.69
N TYR A 36 -10.28 -5.09 -6.98
CA TYR A 36 -10.89 -4.22 -5.97
C TYR A 36 -12.31 -3.81 -6.38
N GLY A 37 -13.30 -4.26 -5.60
CA GLY A 37 -14.73 -4.04 -5.85
C GLY A 37 -15.48 -3.28 -4.74
N HIS A 38 -14.76 -2.55 -3.88
CA HIS A 38 -15.35 -1.79 -2.77
C HIS A 38 -15.37 -0.29 -3.05
N ASP A 39 -15.97 0.49 -2.13
CA ASP A 39 -16.02 1.94 -2.21
C ASP A 39 -14.60 2.55 -2.26
N PRO A 40 -14.39 3.70 -2.93
CA PRO A 40 -13.07 4.30 -3.03
C PRO A 40 -12.41 4.54 -1.67
N LEU A 41 -11.15 4.15 -1.55
CA LEU A 41 -10.36 4.23 -0.32
C LEU A 41 -9.02 4.89 -0.58
N GLU A 42 -8.63 5.81 0.31
CA GLU A 42 -7.30 6.43 0.31
C GLU A 42 -6.60 6.15 1.63
N ILE A 43 -5.38 5.61 1.56
CA ILE A 43 -4.59 5.24 2.73
C ILE A 43 -3.11 5.54 2.49
N GLY A 44 -2.43 6.03 3.52
CA GLY A 44 -1.01 6.35 3.46
C GLY A 44 -0.16 5.29 4.15
N PHE A 45 1.00 4.97 3.59
CA PHE A 45 1.98 4.07 4.21
C PHE A 45 3.40 4.61 4.08
N ASN A 46 4.32 4.02 4.85
CA ASN A 46 5.74 4.16 4.59
C ASN A 46 6.13 3.24 3.41
N ALA A 47 6.63 3.83 2.33
CA ALA A 47 7.05 3.09 1.14
C ALA A 47 8.15 2.06 1.45
N ARG A 48 9.01 2.32 2.46
CA ARG A 48 10.05 1.37 2.84
C ARG A 48 9.45 0.08 3.40
N TYR A 49 8.40 0.17 4.21
CA TYR A 49 7.77 -1.01 4.79
C TYR A 49 7.01 -1.83 3.75
N LEU A 50 6.38 -1.16 2.78
CA LEU A 50 5.77 -1.86 1.65
C LEU A 50 6.82 -2.64 0.85
N LEU A 51 7.98 -2.03 0.56
CA LEU A 51 9.09 -2.72 -0.11
C LEU A 51 9.62 -3.89 0.72
N ASP A 52 9.85 -3.68 2.03
CA ASP A 52 10.34 -4.73 2.90
C ASP A 52 9.38 -5.93 2.95
N ILE A 53 8.06 -5.71 2.95
CA ILE A 53 7.07 -6.79 2.89
C ILE A 53 7.07 -7.46 1.50
N SER A 54 7.05 -6.67 0.42
CA SER A 54 7.08 -7.21 -0.95
C SER A 54 8.29 -8.11 -1.20
N ASP A 55 9.45 -7.77 -0.63
CA ASP A 55 10.68 -8.59 -0.74
C ASP A 55 10.58 -9.93 0.03
N GLN A 56 9.63 -10.08 0.95
CA GLN A 56 9.39 -11.33 1.68
C GLN A 56 8.25 -12.17 1.10
N LEU A 57 7.44 -11.62 0.20
CA LEU A 57 6.39 -12.39 -0.47
C LEU A 57 7.03 -13.23 -1.58
N GLU A 58 6.79 -14.54 -1.55
CA GLU A 58 7.35 -15.47 -2.54
C GLU A 58 6.40 -15.69 -3.72
N GLY A 59 5.11 -15.43 -3.52
CA GLY A 59 4.05 -15.55 -4.51
C GLY A 59 3.94 -14.36 -5.47
N GLU A 60 3.14 -14.56 -6.52
CA GLU A 60 2.91 -13.56 -7.57
C GLU A 60 1.88 -12.48 -7.16
N MET A 61 1.08 -12.76 -6.12
CA MET A 61 0.00 -11.89 -5.68
C MET A 61 0.06 -11.65 -4.18
N ALA A 62 -0.07 -10.38 -3.79
CA ALA A 62 -0.21 -9.95 -2.41
C ALA A 62 -1.66 -9.57 -2.14
N GLU A 63 -2.22 -10.04 -1.02
CA GLU A 63 -3.55 -9.64 -0.56
C GLU A 63 -3.41 -8.59 0.54
N PHE A 64 -4.06 -7.44 0.34
CA PHE A 64 -4.13 -6.35 1.30
C PHE A 64 -5.52 -6.29 1.89
N GLN A 65 -5.63 -6.55 3.19
CA GLN A 65 -6.89 -6.39 3.92
C GLN A 65 -6.91 -5.02 4.59
N LEU A 66 -7.80 -4.18 4.09
CA LEU A 66 -7.94 -2.77 4.43
C LEU A 66 -9.28 -2.55 5.12
N ALA A 67 -9.29 -1.72 6.17
CA ALA A 67 -10.51 -1.27 6.84
C ALA A 67 -10.75 0.21 6.55
N ASP A 68 -10.34 1.08 7.47
CA ASP A 68 -10.37 2.53 7.31
C ASP A 68 -8.93 3.12 7.35
N PRO A 69 -8.72 4.38 6.91
CA PRO A 69 -7.39 4.98 6.83
C PRO A 69 -6.65 5.14 8.17
N GLY A 70 -7.32 4.94 9.31
CA GLY A 70 -6.70 4.96 10.64
C GLY A 70 -6.44 3.56 11.21
N SER A 71 -7.00 2.52 10.61
CA SER A 71 -6.93 1.15 11.09
C SER A 71 -5.72 0.39 10.55
N PRO A 72 -5.15 -0.56 11.31
CA PRO A 72 -4.07 -1.41 10.83
C PRO A 72 -4.46 -2.15 9.56
N THR A 73 -3.49 -2.32 8.67
CA THR A 73 -3.62 -3.08 7.42
C THR A 73 -2.87 -4.38 7.54
N MET A 74 -3.49 -5.45 7.06
CA MET A 74 -2.90 -6.78 7.06
C MET A 74 -2.49 -7.14 5.64
N VAL A 75 -1.27 -7.67 5.48
CA VAL A 75 -0.72 -8.06 4.18
C VAL A 75 -0.26 -9.51 4.28
N ARG A 76 -0.62 -10.31 3.28
CA ARG A 76 -0.26 -11.74 3.18
C ARG A 76 -0.04 -12.15 1.74
N ASP A 77 0.65 -13.26 1.57
CA ASP A 77 0.73 -13.94 0.28
C ASP A 77 -0.61 -14.61 -0.02
N ALA A 78 -1.11 -14.49 -1.25
CA ALA A 78 -2.36 -15.13 -1.65
C ALA A 78 -2.27 -16.67 -1.64
N LYS A 79 -1.07 -17.25 -1.70
CA LYS A 79 -0.83 -18.70 -1.72
C LYS A 79 -0.28 -19.26 -0.41
N ASP A 80 0.20 -18.40 0.50
CA ASP A 80 0.77 -18.81 1.78
C ASP A 80 0.29 -17.91 2.94
N GLU A 81 -0.59 -18.45 3.79
CA GLU A 81 -1.12 -17.76 4.96
C GLU A 81 -0.20 -17.84 6.19
N SER A 82 0.95 -18.53 6.11
CA SER A 82 1.87 -18.68 7.24
C SER A 82 2.63 -17.39 7.59
N ALA A 83 2.78 -16.50 6.61
CA ALA A 83 3.42 -15.19 6.77
C ALA A 83 2.37 -14.08 6.78
N LEU A 84 2.24 -13.42 7.94
CA LEU A 84 1.30 -12.32 8.16
C LEU A 84 2.04 -11.05 8.54
N TYR A 85 1.83 -9.98 7.78
CA TYR A 85 2.41 -8.68 8.06
C TYR A 85 1.32 -7.70 8.46
N VAL A 86 1.62 -6.84 9.44
CA VAL A 86 0.73 -5.78 9.90
C VAL A 86 1.42 -4.44 9.72
N LEU A 87 0.75 -3.53 9.01
CA LEU A 87 1.19 -2.16 8.77
C LEU A 87 0.26 -1.17 9.47
N MET A 88 0.87 -0.17 10.10
CA MET A 88 0.11 0.98 10.58
C MET A 88 0.05 2.04 9.47
N PRO A 89 -1.14 2.58 9.16
CA PRO A 89 -1.26 3.67 8.21
C PRO A 89 -0.62 4.95 8.76
N MET A 90 -0.17 5.77 7.82
CA MET A 90 0.36 7.10 8.06
C MET A 90 -0.60 8.13 7.49
N ARG A 91 -0.68 9.28 8.14
CA ARG A 91 -1.40 10.43 7.59
C ARG A 91 -0.57 11.03 6.46
N VAL A 92 -1.15 11.11 5.27
CA VAL A 92 -0.54 11.63 4.03
C VAL A 92 -1.25 12.86 3.50
#